data_AF-A0A5B7DQL9-F1
#
_entry.id   AF-A0A5B7DQL9-F1
#
_cell.length_a   1.000
_cell.length_b   1.000
_cell.length_c   1.000
_cell.angle_alpha   90.00
_cell.angle_beta   90.00
_cell.angle_gamma   90.00
#
_symmetry.space_group_name_H-M   'P 1'
#
loop_
_entity.id
_entity.type
_entity.pdbx_description
1 polymer ?
#
loop_
_entity_poly.entity_id
_entity_poly.type
_entity_poly.pdbx_seq_one_letter_code
_entity_poly.pdbx_strand_id
1 'polypeptide(L)'
;MPKENDKNAGRPMWYLTRHTAAILLLQGLFLLLFIIFVRYGVAADASHGLNNHYPIMGGSVPGNNPSLRLHHNVLATVVMLLGLGMRVSGAPGHQLSGVGWTLLLAGLALQWAVLCQGFLHGDSTRVNIDVNRVLEAQVVSIGTCIAEGAMVGVASPLQMVVLMVVHVPLHLLNNHIALTIFKVGT
;
A
#
# COMPACT_ATOMS: atom_id res chain seq x y z
N MET A 1 -16.02 -34.25 -30.77
CA MET A 1 -14.59 -34.54 -31.06
C MET A 1 -13.74 -33.86 -30.00
N PRO A 2 -13.02 -34.59 -29.13
CA PRO A 2 -12.18 -33.99 -28.09
C PRO A 2 -10.71 -33.99 -28.53
N LYS A 3 -10.14 -32.80 -28.69
CA LYS A 3 -8.70 -32.47 -28.62
C LYS A 3 -8.69 -31.03 -28.10
N GLU A 4 -8.06 -30.71 -26.98
CA GLU A 4 -6.61 -30.64 -26.86
C GLU A 4 -6.21 -30.64 -25.38
N ASN A 5 -5.03 -31.17 -25.10
CA ASN A 5 -4.37 -31.27 -23.80
C ASN A 5 -4.27 -29.93 -23.08
N ASP A 6 -5.24 -29.58 -22.23
CA ASP A 6 -5.05 -28.53 -21.25
C ASP A 6 -4.34 -29.08 -20.00
N LYS A 7 -3.05 -29.41 -20.16
CA LYS A 7 -2.15 -29.78 -19.04
C LYS A 7 -1.73 -28.56 -18.21
N ASN A 8 -2.36 -27.41 -18.44
CA ASN A 8 -2.05 -26.13 -17.82
C ASN A 8 -3.24 -25.52 -17.05
N ALA A 9 -4.46 -26.03 -17.22
CA ALA A 9 -5.72 -25.56 -16.60
C ALA A 9 -5.75 -25.46 -15.06
N GLY A 10 -4.76 -26.02 -14.37
CA GLY A 10 -4.71 -26.06 -12.90
C GLY A 10 -3.37 -25.65 -12.31
N ARG A 11 -2.47 -25.04 -13.09
CA ARG A 11 -1.16 -24.66 -12.59
C ARG A 11 -1.30 -23.38 -11.76
N PRO A 12 -0.93 -23.40 -10.48
CA PRO A 12 -1.09 -22.22 -9.65
C PRO A 12 -0.12 -21.12 -10.12
N MET A 13 -0.54 -19.85 -9.98
CA MET A 13 0.11 -18.65 -10.52
C MET A 13 1.60 -18.50 -10.14
N TRP A 14 2.09 -19.28 -9.16
CA TRP A 14 3.41 -19.22 -8.55
C TRP A 14 4.48 -20.15 -9.17
N TYR A 15 4.18 -20.94 -10.21
CA TYR A 15 5.20 -21.82 -10.85
C TYR A 15 6.28 -21.05 -11.64
N LEU A 16 6.27 -19.72 -11.66
CA LEU A 16 7.31 -18.87 -12.23
C LEU A 16 8.27 -18.33 -11.17
N THR A 17 9.11 -19.22 -10.62
CA THR A 17 10.25 -18.89 -9.74
C THR A 17 11.18 -17.82 -10.33
N ARG A 18 11.12 -17.57 -11.65
CA ARG A 18 11.93 -16.57 -12.37
C ARG A 18 11.54 -15.13 -12.06
N HIS A 19 10.27 -14.83 -11.76
CA HIS A 19 9.82 -13.45 -11.51
C HIS A 19 9.77 -13.10 -10.02
N THR A 20 9.62 -14.09 -9.14
CA THR A 20 9.61 -13.88 -7.68
C THR A 20 10.88 -13.21 -7.18
N ALA A 21 12.05 -13.60 -7.71
CA ALA A 21 13.32 -12.97 -7.36
C ALA A 21 13.35 -11.48 -7.72
N ALA A 22 12.84 -11.10 -8.89
CA ALA A 22 12.78 -9.70 -9.31
C ALA A 22 11.85 -8.87 -8.41
N ILE A 23 10.72 -9.43 -7.99
CA ILE A 23 9.76 -8.79 -7.09
C ILE A 23 10.39 -8.60 -5.70
N LEU A 24 11.10 -9.60 -5.18
CA LEU A 24 11.80 -9.50 -3.90
C LEU A 24 12.95 -8.48 -3.93
N LEU A 25 13.70 -8.41 -5.03
CA LEU A 25 14.71 -7.38 -5.23
C LEU A 25 14.10 -5.98 -5.28
N LEU A 26 12.98 -5.82 -5.99
CA LEU A 26 12.24 -4.56 -6.04
C LEU A 26 11.71 -4.18 -4.64
N GLN A 27 11.17 -5.14 -3.89
CA GLN A 27 10.74 -4.93 -2.51
C GLN A 27 11.90 -4.47 -1.61
N GLY A 28 13.07 -5.10 -1.75
CA GLY A 28 14.28 -4.70 -1.03
C GLY A 28 14.73 -3.29 -1.39
N LEU A 29 14.65 -2.92 -2.67
CA LEU A 29 14.96 -1.58 -3.16
C LEU A 29 14.02 -0.53 -2.56
N PHE A 30 12.71 -0.77 -2.57
CA PHE A 30 11.74 0.15 -1.96
C PHE A 30 11.92 0.29 -0.45
N LEU A 31 12.24 -0.80 0.25
CA LEU A 31 12.58 -0.75 1.68
C LEU A 31 13.82 0.11 1.94
N LEU A 32 14.85 -0.04 1.12
CA LEU A 32 16.08 0.74 1.25
C LEU A 32 15.80 2.23 0.99
N LEU A 33 15.07 2.55 -0.08
CA LEU A 33 14.62 3.91 -0.38
C LEU A 33 13.79 4.50 0.77
N PHE A 34 12.88 3.71 1.34
CA PHE A 34 12.08 4.13 2.48
C PHE A 34 13.00 4.47 3.66
N ILE A 35 13.92 3.59 4.05
CA ILE A 35 14.85 3.84 5.17
C ILE A 35 15.72 5.10 4.96
N ILE A 36 16.14 5.39 3.73
CA ILE A 36 16.97 6.56 3.43
C ILE A 36 16.15 7.86 3.45
N PHE A 37 15.04 7.90 2.74
CA PHE A 37 14.31 9.15 2.45
C PHE A 37 13.23 9.49 3.50
N VAL A 38 12.70 8.48 4.19
CA VAL A 38 11.64 8.67 5.17
C VAL A 38 12.22 8.95 6.55
N ARG A 39 11.68 10.00 7.18
CA ARG A 39 11.87 10.27 8.60
C ARG A 39 10.49 10.47 9.24
N TYR A 40 10.38 10.09 10.51
CA TYR A 40 9.21 10.44 11.29
C TYR A 40 9.20 11.96 11.49
N GLY A 41 8.05 12.60 11.24
CA GLY A 41 7.86 14.00 11.60
C GLY A 41 8.00 14.20 13.11
N VAL A 42 8.26 15.43 13.54
CA VAL A 42 8.40 15.78 14.97
C VAL A 42 7.16 15.34 15.78
N ALA A 43 5.98 15.30 15.15
CA ALA A 43 4.73 14.81 15.70
C ALA A 43 4.65 13.28 15.91
N ALA A 44 5.35 12.51 15.08
CA ALA A 44 5.34 11.04 15.08
C ALA A 44 6.62 10.43 15.67
N ASP A 45 7.59 11.27 16.03
CA ASP A 45 8.86 10.87 16.62
C ASP A 45 8.69 10.47 18.09
N ALA A 46 8.82 9.17 18.36
CA ALA A 46 8.79 8.59 19.70
C ALA A 46 10.09 8.82 20.50
N SER A 47 11.13 9.37 19.88
CA SER A 47 12.44 9.57 20.52
C SER A 47 12.44 10.69 21.56
N HIS A 48 11.50 11.64 21.45
CA HIS A 48 11.32 12.72 22.41
C HIS A 48 10.02 12.54 23.21
N GLY A 49 10.14 12.15 24.48
CA GLY A 49 8.99 11.89 25.37
C GLY A 49 8.06 13.09 25.62
N LEU A 50 8.50 14.32 25.32
CA LEU A 50 7.69 15.54 25.42
C LEU A 50 6.71 15.73 24.25
N ASN A 51 6.92 15.04 23.11
CA ASN A 51 6.02 15.12 21.97
C ASN A 51 4.63 14.53 22.28
N ASN A 52 4.54 13.62 23.26
CA ASN A 52 3.29 13.02 23.71
C ASN A 52 2.44 13.98 24.57
N HIS A 53 3.01 15.10 25.05
CA HIS A 53 2.32 16.10 25.87
C HIS A 53 1.89 17.36 25.09
N TYR A 54 2.19 17.46 23.80
CA TYR A 54 1.77 18.59 22.99
C TYR A 54 0.23 18.61 22.83
N PRO A 55 -0.46 19.75 23.01
CA PRO A 55 -1.92 19.82 22.99
C PRO A 55 -2.55 19.40 21.66
N ILE A 56 -1.81 19.51 20.55
CA ILE A 56 -2.24 19.06 19.20
C ILE A 56 -2.12 17.53 19.05
N MET A 57 -1.31 16.87 19.89
CA MET A 57 -1.03 15.42 19.86
C MET A 57 -1.83 14.63 20.90
N GLY A 58 -2.79 15.29 21.53
CA GLY A 58 -3.76 14.75 22.49
C GLY A 58 -3.43 14.99 23.96
N GLY A 59 -2.24 15.52 24.26
CA GLY A 59 -1.85 15.93 25.61
C GLY A 59 -1.95 14.79 26.63
N SER A 60 -2.17 15.13 27.91
CA SER A 60 -2.34 14.14 28.99
C SER A 60 -3.64 13.32 28.91
N VAL A 61 -4.44 13.49 27.84
CA VAL A 61 -5.75 12.86 27.67
C VAL A 61 -5.68 11.88 26.49
N PRO A 62 -5.55 10.56 26.75
CA PRO A 62 -5.27 9.55 25.72
C PRO A 62 -6.26 9.54 24.55
N GLY A 63 -7.53 9.91 24.80
CA GLY A 63 -8.59 9.90 23.79
C GLY A 63 -8.44 10.94 22.68
N ASN A 64 -7.61 11.97 22.87
CA ASN A 64 -7.42 13.03 21.89
C ASN A 64 -6.17 12.81 21.00
N ASN A 65 -5.43 11.70 21.24
CA ASN A 65 -4.27 11.34 20.44
C ASN A 65 -4.72 10.90 19.04
N PRO A 66 -4.31 11.58 17.96
CA PRO A 66 -4.74 11.24 16.59
C PRO A 66 -4.34 9.81 16.21
N SER A 67 -3.17 9.35 16.65
CA SER A 67 -2.69 7.98 16.45
C SER A 67 -3.60 6.92 17.07
N LEU A 68 -4.22 7.22 18.22
CA LEU A 68 -5.12 6.29 18.91
C LEU A 68 -6.50 6.27 18.24
N ARG A 69 -6.99 7.43 17.80
CA ARG A 69 -8.29 7.55 17.11
C ARG A 69 -8.27 6.91 15.73
N LEU A 70 -7.15 7.00 15.02
CA LEU A 70 -7.01 6.47 13.66
C LEU A 70 -6.66 4.98 13.63
N HIS A 71 -6.36 4.36 14.79
CA HIS A 71 -6.00 2.95 14.87
C HIS A 71 -7.09 2.04 14.26
N HIS A 72 -8.37 2.40 14.43
CA HIS A 72 -9.48 1.65 13.85
C HIS A 72 -9.46 1.63 12.31
N ASN A 73 -9.10 2.74 11.66
CA ASN A 73 -9.04 2.84 10.19
C ASN A 73 -7.93 1.95 9.61
N VAL A 74 -6.80 1.87 10.32
CA VAL A 74 -5.68 0.98 9.94
C VAL A 74 -6.10 -0.48 10.04
N LEU A 75 -6.80 -0.86 11.12
CA LEU A 75 -7.29 -2.24 11.30
C LEU A 75 -8.31 -2.64 10.24
N ALA A 76 -9.24 -1.74 9.89
CA ALA A 76 -10.23 -1.98 8.83
C ALA A 76 -9.57 -2.27 7.48
N THR A 77 -8.48 -1.57 7.16
CA THR A 77 -7.70 -1.77 5.93
C THR A 77 -7.11 -3.18 5.86
N VAL A 78 -6.52 -3.66 6.97
CA VAL A 78 -5.94 -5.02 7.02
C VAL A 78 -7.02 -6.08 6.80
N VAL A 79 -8.18 -5.94 7.44
CA VAL A 79 -9.29 -6.89 7.26
C VAL A 79 -9.82 -6.87 5.82
N MET A 80 -9.90 -5.70 5.20
CA MET A 80 -10.30 -5.58 3.80
C MET A 80 -9.31 -6.26 2.85
N LEU A 81 -8.01 -6.09 3.08
CA LEU A 81 -6.96 -6.73 2.27
C LEU A 81 -6.95 -8.25 2.44
N LEU A 82 -7.18 -8.76 3.64
CA LEU A 82 -7.36 -10.20 3.88
C LEU A 82 -8.55 -10.74 3.06
N GLY A 83 -9.69 -10.03 3.08
CA GLY A 83 -10.87 -10.40 2.29
C GLY A 83 -10.68 -10.32 0.77
N LEU A 84 -9.86 -9.39 0.27
CA LEU A 84 -9.45 -9.36 -1.14
C LEU A 84 -8.51 -10.52 -1.47
N GLY A 85 -7.54 -10.81 -0.61
CA GLY A 85 -6.54 -11.85 -0.84
C GLY A 85 -7.12 -13.26 -0.92
N MET A 86 -8.14 -13.57 -0.11
CA MET A 86 -8.87 -14.84 -0.19
C MET A 86 -9.62 -15.03 -1.52
N ARG A 87 -10.01 -13.94 -2.19
CA ARG A 87 -10.67 -13.99 -3.51
C ARG A 87 -9.71 -14.30 -4.65
N VAL A 88 -8.46 -13.83 -4.57
CA VAL A 88 -7.45 -14.05 -5.63
C VAL A 88 -7.12 -15.54 -5.79
N SER A 89 -7.13 -16.27 -4.69
CA SER A 89 -6.92 -17.71 -4.63
C SER A 89 -8.21 -18.47 -4.94
N GLY A 90 -8.59 -18.57 -6.21
CA GLY A 90 -9.77 -19.33 -6.65
C GLY A 90 -9.74 -20.84 -6.38
N ALA A 91 -8.69 -21.37 -5.73
CA ALA A 91 -8.53 -22.80 -5.45
C ALA A 91 -8.51 -23.10 -3.93
N PRO A 92 -9.33 -24.05 -3.44
CA PRO A 92 -9.24 -24.52 -2.07
C PRO A 92 -7.84 -25.11 -1.82
N GLY A 93 -7.14 -24.60 -0.80
CA GLY A 93 -5.77 -25.00 -0.44
C GLY A 93 -4.67 -23.98 -0.74
N HIS A 94 -4.91 -22.96 -1.58
CA HIS A 94 -3.90 -21.92 -1.90
C HIS A 94 -4.29 -20.52 -1.39
N GLN A 95 -5.25 -20.45 -0.46
CA GLN A 95 -5.81 -19.18 0.02
C GLN A 95 -4.81 -18.29 0.75
N LEU A 96 -3.94 -18.92 1.54
CA LEU A 96 -2.88 -18.20 2.24
C LEU A 96 -1.88 -17.54 1.27
N SER A 97 -1.62 -18.16 0.12
CA SER A 97 -0.72 -17.60 -0.89
C SER A 97 -1.33 -16.41 -1.62
N GLY A 98 -2.64 -16.44 -1.90
CA GLY A 98 -3.36 -15.29 -2.46
C GLY A 98 -3.39 -14.09 -1.50
N VAL A 99 -3.61 -14.37 -0.22
CA VAL A 99 -3.51 -13.36 0.85
C VAL A 99 -2.11 -12.78 0.96
N GLY A 100 -1.06 -13.62 0.94
CA GLY A 100 0.32 -13.15 0.98
C GLY A 100 0.67 -12.23 -0.20
N TRP A 101 0.20 -12.57 -1.40
CA TRP A 101 0.38 -11.74 -2.60
C TRP A 101 -0.28 -10.37 -2.47
N THR A 102 -1.55 -10.34 -2.06
CA THR A 102 -2.29 -9.08 -1.87
C THR A 102 -1.67 -8.22 -0.76
N LEU A 103 -1.23 -8.81 0.35
CA LEU A 103 -0.57 -8.06 1.42
C LEU A 103 0.80 -7.50 0.98
N LEU A 104 1.56 -8.25 0.17
CA LEU A 104 2.84 -7.79 -0.37
C LEU A 104 2.63 -6.60 -1.31
N LEU A 105 1.69 -6.71 -2.25
CA LEU A 105 1.38 -5.61 -3.17
C LEU A 105 0.81 -4.39 -2.45
N ALA A 106 -0.08 -4.58 -1.47
CA ALA A 106 -0.63 -3.49 -0.67
C ALA A 106 0.46 -2.73 0.09
N GLY A 107 1.41 -3.46 0.69
CA GLY A 107 2.57 -2.88 1.37
C GLY A 107 3.47 -2.10 0.42
N LEU A 108 3.74 -2.64 -0.78
CA LEU A 108 4.54 -1.96 -1.79
C LEU A 108 3.84 -0.69 -2.31
N ALA A 109 2.55 -0.77 -2.60
CA ALA A 109 1.73 0.38 -3.01
C ALA A 109 1.71 1.47 -1.93
N LEU A 110 1.61 1.09 -0.64
CA LEU A 110 1.66 2.03 0.48
C LEU A 110 3.03 2.73 0.57
N GLN A 111 4.12 1.97 0.51
CA GLN A 111 5.48 2.51 0.52
C GLN A 111 5.71 3.47 -0.65
N TRP A 112 5.27 3.07 -1.84
CA TRP A 112 5.40 3.88 -3.03
C TRP A 112 4.55 5.16 -2.96
N ALA A 113 3.33 5.07 -2.43
CA ALA A 113 2.46 6.22 -2.25
C ALA A 113 3.06 7.25 -1.29
N VAL A 114 3.63 6.80 -0.16
CA VAL A 114 4.31 7.69 0.81
C VAL A 114 5.51 8.38 0.17
N LEU A 115 6.33 7.65 -0.60
CA LEU A 115 7.46 8.25 -1.32
C LEU A 115 7.00 9.29 -2.34
N CYS A 116 6.00 8.97 -3.17
CA CYS A 116 5.43 9.89 -4.14
C CYS A 116 4.85 11.15 -3.49
N GLN A 117 4.10 11.00 -2.39
CA GLN A 117 3.59 12.14 -1.62
C GLN A 117 4.72 13.02 -1.07
N GLY A 118 5.79 12.38 -0.59
CA GLY A 118 6.99 13.05 -0.11
C GLY A 118 7.71 13.86 -1.19
N PHE A 119 7.79 13.33 -2.42
CA PHE A 119 8.34 14.08 -3.56
C PHE A 119 7.43 15.22 -4.05
N LEU A 120 6.11 15.07 -3.92
CA LEU A 120 5.12 16.07 -4.34
C LEU A 120 4.97 17.24 -3.36
N HIS A 121 5.16 17.02 -2.05
CA HIS A 121 4.90 18.01 -1.00
C HIS A 121 6.11 18.38 -0.13
N GLY A 122 7.26 17.73 -0.31
CA GLY A 122 8.44 17.92 0.54
C GLY A 122 9.43 18.96 -0.02
N ASP A 123 9.94 19.82 0.87
CA ASP A 123 11.09 20.69 0.61
C ASP A 123 12.37 19.84 0.47
N SER A 124 12.64 19.38 -0.76
CA SER A 124 13.90 18.93 -1.38
C SER A 124 14.84 17.93 -0.67
N THR A 125 14.71 17.62 0.62
CA THR A 125 15.72 16.81 1.33
C THR A 125 15.17 15.74 2.27
N ARG A 126 13.95 15.86 2.83
CA ARG A 126 13.39 14.86 3.77
C ARG A 126 11.88 14.73 3.69
N VAL A 127 11.39 13.48 3.65
CA VAL A 127 9.97 13.17 3.74
C VAL A 127 9.60 12.98 5.20
N ASN A 128 8.96 13.98 5.81
CA ASN A 128 8.40 13.86 7.14
C ASN A 128 7.06 13.12 7.07
N ILE A 129 6.99 11.96 7.71
CA ILE A 129 5.75 11.17 7.81
C ILE A 129 4.92 11.63 9.01
N ASP A 130 3.67 11.98 8.72
CA ASP A 130 2.59 12.17 9.68
C ASP A 130 1.52 11.08 9.50
N VAL A 131 0.70 10.86 10.53
CA VAL A 131 -0.38 9.85 10.52
C VAL A 131 -1.38 10.10 9.38
N ASN A 132 -1.66 11.37 9.06
CA ASN A 132 -2.57 11.72 7.96
C ASN A 132 -2.02 11.32 6.58
N ARG A 133 -0.70 11.48 6.34
CA ARG A 133 -0.05 11.04 5.10
C ARG A 133 -0.12 9.52 4.94
N VAL A 134 0.06 8.80 6.04
CA VAL A 134 -0.07 7.32 6.06
C VAL A 134 -1.51 6.90 5.74
N LEU A 135 -2.53 7.61 6.27
CA LEU A 135 -3.91 7.32 5.93
C LEU A 135 -4.23 7.58 4.46
N GLU A 136 -3.81 8.73 3.92
CA GLU A 136 -4.00 9.03 2.50
C GLU A 136 -3.34 7.97 1.64
N ALA A 137 -2.10 7.58 1.98
CA ALA A 137 -1.39 6.51 1.30
C ALA A 137 -2.10 5.14 1.42
N GLN A 138 -2.75 4.86 2.56
CA GLN A 138 -3.56 3.65 2.74
C GLN A 138 -4.77 3.64 1.81
N VAL A 139 -5.48 4.76 1.63
CA VAL A 139 -6.61 4.86 0.70
C VAL A 139 -6.14 4.59 -0.74
N VAL A 140 -4.98 5.12 -1.14
CA VAL A 140 -4.38 4.84 -2.47
C VAL A 140 -4.01 3.36 -2.61
N SER A 141 -3.44 2.75 -1.57
CA SER A 141 -3.08 1.33 -1.55
C SER A 141 -4.32 0.44 -1.70
N ILE A 142 -5.39 0.71 -0.95
CA ILE A 142 -6.68 0.00 -1.09
C ILE A 142 -7.21 0.11 -2.52
N GLY A 143 -7.24 1.32 -3.09
CA GLY A 143 -7.70 1.53 -4.47
C GLY A 143 -6.89 0.74 -5.49
N THR A 144 -5.57 0.63 -5.27
CA THR A 144 -4.68 -0.16 -6.13
C THR A 144 -4.96 -1.66 -6.03
N CYS A 145 -5.17 -2.19 -4.82
CA CYS A 145 -5.54 -3.60 -4.64
C CYS A 145 -6.91 -3.94 -5.24
N ILE A 146 -7.86 -3.00 -5.26
CA ILE A 146 -9.14 -3.20 -5.95
C ILE A 146 -8.92 -3.30 -7.47
N ALA A 147 -8.11 -2.41 -8.05
CA ALA A 147 -7.77 -2.44 -9.47
C ALA A 147 -7.06 -3.75 -9.85
N GLU A 148 -6.14 -4.24 -9.01
CA GLU A 148 -5.48 -5.52 -9.20
C GLU A 148 -6.45 -6.70 -9.12
N GLY A 149 -7.44 -6.63 -8.24
CA GLY A 149 -8.51 -7.63 -8.12
C GLY A 149 -9.26 -7.87 -9.45
N ALA A 150 -9.38 -6.86 -10.30
CA ALA A 150 -9.99 -6.98 -11.63
C ALA A 150 -9.08 -7.67 -12.67
N MET A 151 -7.76 -7.68 -12.44
CA MET A 151 -6.76 -8.23 -13.35
C MET A 151 -6.35 -9.68 -13.00
N VAL A 152 -6.87 -10.21 -11.89
CA VAL A 152 -6.62 -11.58 -11.43
C VAL A 152 -7.09 -12.57 -12.50
N GLY A 153 -6.17 -13.43 -12.95
CA GLY A 153 -6.46 -14.48 -13.93
C GLY A 153 -6.20 -14.07 -15.39
N VAL A 154 -5.89 -12.79 -15.66
CA VAL A 154 -5.55 -12.29 -17.00
C VAL A 154 -4.12 -11.76 -17.08
N ALA A 155 -3.64 -11.12 -16.00
CA ALA A 155 -2.30 -10.54 -15.95
C ALA A 155 -1.26 -11.44 -15.28
N SER A 156 0.00 -11.33 -15.72
CA SER A 156 1.15 -11.92 -15.03
C SER A 156 1.51 -11.14 -13.75
N PRO A 157 2.16 -11.79 -12.75
CA PRO A 157 2.55 -11.12 -11.50
C PRO A 157 3.42 -9.86 -11.69
N LEU A 158 4.30 -9.87 -12.69
CA LEU A 158 5.12 -8.70 -13.05
C LEU A 158 4.26 -7.55 -13.58
N GLN A 159 3.26 -7.86 -14.43
CA GLN A 159 2.35 -6.83 -14.96
C GLN A 159 1.50 -6.20 -13.86
N MET A 160 1.11 -6.96 -12.82
CA MET A 160 0.41 -6.40 -11.65
C MET A 160 1.30 -5.40 -10.90
N VAL A 161 2.58 -5.73 -10.69
CA VAL A 161 3.55 -4.81 -10.06
C VAL A 161 3.74 -3.56 -10.90
N VAL A 162 3.89 -3.69 -12.22
CA VAL A 162 4.02 -2.53 -13.13
C VAL A 162 2.75 -1.67 -13.09
N LEU A 163 1.57 -2.30 -13.08
CA LEU A 163 0.30 -1.59 -12.92
C LEU A 163 0.27 -0.79 -11.63
N MET A 164 0.67 -1.38 -10.49
CA MET A 164 0.73 -0.68 -9.20
C MET A 164 1.69 0.51 -9.23
N VAL A 165 2.89 0.36 -9.82
CA VAL A 165 3.89 1.45 -9.92
C VAL A 165 3.35 2.65 -10.71
N VAL A 166 2.52 2.41 -11.73
CA VAL A 166 1.90 3.47 -12.55
C VAL A 166 0.61 4.01 -11.93
N HIS A 167 -0.22 3.14 -11.35
CA HIS A 167 -1.51 3.49 -10.79
C HIS A 167 -1.39 4.41 -9.57
N VAL A 168 -0.41 4.16 -8.69
CA VAL A 168 -0.23 4.93 -7.46
C VAL A 168 0.06 6.42 -7.74
N PRO A 169 1.03 6.81 -8.61
CA PRO A 169 1.26 8.21 -8.97
C PRO A 169 0.05 8.85 -9.66
N LEU A 170 -0.63 8.12 -10.54
CA LEU A 170 -1.83 8.63 -11.23
C LEU A 170 -2.96 8.93 -10.23
N HIS A 171 -3.16 8.05 -9.25
CA HIS A 171 -4.15 8.25 -8.20
C HIS A 171 -3.79 9.48 -7.34
N LEU A 172 -2.53 9.64 -6.97
CA LEU A 172 -2.04 10.78 -6.20
C LEU A 172 -2.18 12.09 -6.98
N LEU A 173 -1.83 12.10 -8.26
CA LEU A 173 -1.98 13.25 -9.14
C LEU A 173 -3.45 13.63 -9.31
N ASN A 174 -4.32 12.63 -9.52
CA ASN A 174 -5.77 12.84 -9.61
C ASN A 174 -6.31 13.46 -8.31
N ASN A 175 -5.88 12.95 -7.15
CA ASN A 175 -6.28 13.51 -5.86
C ASN A 175 -5.77 14.95 -5.69
N HIS A 176 -4.52 15.22 -6.08
CA HIS A 176 -3.95 16.56 -6.03
C HIS A 176 -4.74 17.55 -6.90
N ILE A 177 -5.10 17.16 -8.13
CA ILE A 177 -5.94 17.96 -9.03
C ILE A 177 -7.34 18.20 -8.43
N ALA A 178 -7.95 17.16 -7.87
CA ALA A 178 -9.27 17.24 -7.24
C ALA A 178 -9.29 18.26 -6.08
N LEU A 179 -8.27 18.25 -5.23
CA LEU A 179 -8.17 19.15 -4.09
C LEU A 179 -7.79 20.58 -4.49
N THR A 180 -6.88 20.75 -5.44
CA THR A 180 -6.37 22.07 -5.84
C THR A 180 -7.29 22.82 -6.80
N ILE A 181 -7.80 22.16 -7.83
CA ILE A 181 -8.60 22.79 -8.89
C ILE A 181 -10.08 22.79 -8.53
N PHE A 182 -10.61 21.62 -8.12
CA PHE A 182 -12.04 21.47 -7.88
C PHE A 182 -12.47 21.89 -6.48
N LYS A 183 -11.52 22.11 -5.55
CA LYS A 183 -11.78 22.48 -4.14
C LYS A 183 -12.86 21.60 -3.51
N VAL A 184 -12.87 20.30 -3.81
CA VAL A 184 -13.74 19.35 -3.13
C VAL A 184 -13.29 19.32 -1.67
N GLY A 185 -14.09 19.95 -0.80
CA GLY A 185 -13.84 19.98 0.64
C GLY A 185 -14.00 18.58 1.21
N THR A 186 -12.98 18.13 1.96
CA THR A 186 -13.01 16.93 2.81
C THR A 186 -13.73 17.21 4.12
#